data_AF-A0A9X1I8N8-F1
#
_entry.id   AF-A0A9X1I8N8-F1
#
_cell.length_a   1.000
_cell.length_b   1.000
_cell.length_c   1.000
_cell.angle_alpha   90.00
_cell.angle_beta   90.00
_cell.angle_gamma   90.00
#
_symmetry.space_group_name_H-M   'P 1'
#
loop_
_entity.id
_entity.type
_entity.pdbx_description
1 polymer ?
#
loop_
_entity_poly.entity_id
_entity_poly.type
_entity_poly.pdbx_seq_one_letter_code
_entity_poly.pdbx_strand_id
1 'polypeptide(L)'
;MKTQILPNRYKKIGLILFIIASLLNGSLNFINNSIYKYSTKLPGVNISKIATEPDSGTGILELLNAFSGGGIVYGIDYVAIIAMLIYMISKEKVEDDYIDKLRLESFQLTFIIGLLVTILTYILAKDLKLTLDYFIFPLLWSYIIVFFIKRKMYI
;
A
#
# COMPACT_ATOMS: atom_id res chain seq x y z
N MET A 1 21.67 -18.66 -3.93
CA MET A 1 20.65 -19.52 -3.29
C MET A 1 19.32 -19.24 -3.96
N LYS A 2 18.60 -20.27 -4.45
CA LYS A 2 17.27 -20.09 -5.06
C LYS A 2 16.22 -19.87 -3.96
N THR A 3 15.84 -18.63 -3.70
CA THR A 3 14.86 -18.25 -2.67
C THR A 3 13.42 -18.19 -3.21
N GLN A 4 13.21 -18.49 -4.50
CA GLN A 4 11.90 -18.45 -5.14
C GLN A 4 11.13 -19.75 -4.87
N ILE A 5 10.10 -19.68 -4.03
CA ILE A 5 9.32 -20.83 -3.56
C ILE A 5 8.01 -20.99 -4.37
N LEU A 6 7.41 -19.88 -4.79
CA LEU A 6 6.07 -19.86 -5.38
C LEU A 6 6.13 -19.89 -6.92
N PRO A 7 5.21 -20.60 -7.61
CA PRO A 7 5.20 -20.62 -9.08
C PRO A 7 4.73 -19.29 -9.70
N ASN A 8 5.10 -19.05 -10.96
CA ASN A 8 4.86 -17.80 -11.71
C ASN A 8 3.38 -17.33 -11.77
N ARG A 9 2.41 -18.24 -11.59
CA ARG A 9 0.99 -17.87 -11.53
C ARG A 9 0.69 -16.90 -10.37
N TYR A 10 1.36 -17.08 -9.23
CA TYR A 10 1.16 -16.24 -8.05
C TYR A 10 1.79 -14.86 -8.18
N LYS A 11 2.73 -14.67 -9.11
CA LYS A 11 3.32 -13.35 -9.36
C LYS A 11 2.28 -12.34 -9.83
N LYS A 12 1.48 -12.73 -10.82
CA LYS A 12 0.41 -11.88 -11.36
C LYS A 12 -0.67 -11.62 -10.30
N ILE A 13 -1.05 -12.67 -9.57
CA ILE A 13 -2.06 -12.59 -8.52
C ILE A 13 -1.60 -11.64 -7.40
N GLY A 14 -0.37 -11.80 -6.91
CA GLY A 14 0.19 -10.94 -5.86
C GLY A 14 0.27 -9.47 -6.29
N LEU A 15 0.68 -9.20 -7.53
CA LEU A 15 0.73 -7.82 -8.04
C LEU A 15 -0.66 -7.20 -8.17
N ILE A 16 -1.63 -7.92 -8.74
CA ILE A 16 -3.01 -7.42 -8.88
C ILE A 16 -3.63 -7.19 -7.50
N LEU A 17 -3.45 -8.14 -6.58
CA LEU A 17 -3.98 -8.04 -5.23
C LEU A 17 -3.34 -6.87 -4.46
N PHE A 18 -2.03 -6.67 -4.59
CA PHE A 18 -1.34 -5.52 -3.99
C PHE A 18 -1.87 -4.19 -4.53
N ILE A 19 -2.06 -4.06 -5.84
CA ILE A 19 -2.57 -2.83 -6.46
C ILE A 19 -3.98 -2.53 -5.97
N ILE A 20 -4.87 -3.52 -5.99
CA ILE A 20 -6.26 -3.35 -5.54
C ILE A 20 -6.29 -2.97 -4.05
N ALA A 21 -5.60 -3.73 -3.19
CA ALA A 21 -5.58 -3.47 -1.75
C ALA A 21 -4.97 -2.09 -1.44
N SER A 22 -3.87 -1.71 -2.09
CA SER A 22 -3.22 -0.42 -1.87
C SER A 22 -4.07 0.76 -2.35
N LEU A 23 -4.77 0.62 -3.48
CA LEU A 23 -5.68 1.67 -3.97
C LEU A 23 -6.92 1.82 -3.08
N LEU A 24 -7.49 0.70 -2.62
CA LEU A 24 -8.60 0.71 -1.67
C LEU A 24 -8.20 1.39 -0.37
N ASN A 25 -7.04 1.03 0.19
CA ASN A 25 -6.52 1.65 1.40
C ASN A 25 -6.29 3.16 1.23
N GLY A 26 -5.61 3.56 0.15
CA GLY A 26 -5.37 4.96 -0.16
C GLY A 26 -6.66 5.77 -0.30
N SER A 27 -7.67 5.21 -0.98
CA SER A 27 -8.99 5.84 -1.15
C SER A 27 -9.74 5.98 0.18
N LEU A 28 -9.82 4.91 0.97
CA LEU A 28 -10.48 4.92 2.28
C LEU A 28 -9.84 5.94 3.23
N ASN A 29 -8.51 5.96 3.29
CA ASN A 29 -7.77 6.90 4.14
C ASN A 29 -7.93 8.36 3.68
N PHE A 30 -8.00 8.60 2.36
CA PHE A 30 -8.26 9.93 1.82
C PHE A 30 -9.66 10.42 2.18
N ILE A 31 -10.68 9.57 1.99
CA ILE A 31 -12.07 9.87 2.32
C ILE A 31 -12.21 10.12 3.83
N ASN A 32 -11.74 9.20 4.67
CA ASN A 32 -11.84 9.34 6.12
C ASN A 32 -11.14 10.62 6.61
N ASN A 33 -9.90 10.86 6.21
CA ASN A 33 -9.18 12.06 6.63
C ASN A 33 -9.86 13.34 6.13
N SER A 34 -10.47 13.32 4.93
CA SER A 34 -11.25 14.46 4.45
C SER A 34 -12.50 14.68 5.31
N ILE A 35 -13.32 13.66 5.55
CA ILE A 35 -14.58 13.75 6.31
C ILE A 35 -14.29 14.17 7.76
N TYR A 36 -13.36 13.51 8.46
CA TYR A 36 -13.01 13.88 9.84
C TYR A 36 -12.49 15.32 9.95
N LYS A 37 -11.72 15.79 8.96
CA LYS A 37 -11.18 17.17 8.94
C LYS A 37 -12.24 18.23 8.62
N TYR A 38 -13.29 17.90 7.85
CA TYR A 38 -14.41 18.79 7.62
C TYR A 38 -15.41 18.77 8.80
N SER A 39 -15.72 17.60 9.36
CA SER A 39 -16.66 17.44 10.47
C SER A 39 -16.18 18.07 11.77
N THR A 40 -14.86 18.09 12.03
CA THR A 40 -14.29 18.70 13.24
C THR A 40 -14.18 20.24 13.18
N LYS A 41 -14.40 20.85 12.00
CA LYS A 41 -14.34 22.30 11.81
C LYS A 41 -15.70 23.01 11.89
N LEU A 42 -16.82 22.28 11.94
CA LEU A 42 -18.13 22.88 12.21
C LEU A 42 -18.35 22.98 13.73
N PRO A 43 -18.40 24.19 14.32
CA PRO A 43 -18.72 24.33 15.74
C PRO A 43 -20.22 24.02 15.93
N GLY A 44 -20.53 22.99 16.72
CA GLY A 44 -21.90 22.67 17.15
C GLY A 44 -22.44 21.29 16.75
N VAL A 45 -21.70 20.49 15.99
CA VAL A 45 -22.15 19.15 15.57
C VAL A 45 -21.55 18.07 16.48
N ASN A 46 -22.34 17.62 17.46
CA ASN A 46 -22.00 16.46 18.29
C ASN A 46 -22.09 15.17 17.46
N ILE A 47 -20.93 14.59 17.14
CA ILE A 47 -20.76 13.43 16.25
C ILE A 47 -21.40 12.15 16.82
N SER A 48 -21.77 12.11 18.10
CA SER A 48 -22.50 10.99 18.69
C SER A 48 -23.91 10.79 18.10
N LYS A 49 -24.43 11.73 17.31
CA LYS A 49 -25.77 11.64 16.68
C LYS A 49 -25.78 11.46 15.17
N ILE A 50 -24.64 11.57 14.47
CA ILE A 50 -24.60 11.34 13.01
C ILE A 50 -24.43 9.85 12.67
N ALA A 51 -24.00 9.03 13.64
CA ALA A 51 -23.84 7.58 13.45
C ALA A 51 -25.14 6.77 13.55
N THR A 52 -26.29 7.41 13.78
CA THR A 52 -27.59 6.75 13.90
C THR A 52 -28.61 7.49 13.06
N GLU A 53 -28.58 7.24 11.75
CA GLU A 53 -29.79 7.06 10.94
C GLU A 53 -29.33 6.56 9.54
N PRO A 54 -29.58 5.28 9.21
CA PRO A 54 -29.22 4.72 7.91
C PRO A 54 -30.32 5.12 6.92
N ASP A 55 -30.05 6.17 6.13
CA ASP A 55 -30.92 6.48 5.00
C ASP A 55 -30.77 5.38 3.93
N SER A 56 -31.92 4.83 3.57
CA SER A 56 -32.13 3.66 2.72
C SER A 56 -31.56 3.83 1.30
N GLY A 57 -30.27 3.59 1.13
CA GLY A 57 -29.58 3.76 -0.15
C GLY A 57 -28.53 2.68 -0.43
N THR A 58 -28.91 1.68 -1.21
CA THR A 58 -28.05 0.70 -1.91
C THR A 58 -27.15 -0.17 -1.02
N GLY A 59 -27.48 -1.46 -0.89
CA GLY A 59 -26.77 -2.44 -0.04
C GLY A 59 -25.26 -2.62 -0.28
N ILE A 60 -24.69 -2.01 -1.32
CA ILE A 60 -23.24 -1.94 -1.53
C ILE A 60 -22.61 -0.89 -0.61
N LEU A 61 -23.27 0.25 -0.38
CA LEU A 61 -22.80 1.33 0.49
C LEU A 61 -22.82 0.92 1.97
N GLU A 62 -23.83 0.16 2.35
CA GLU A 62 -24.01 -0.39 3.69
C GLU A 62 -23.03 -1.55 3.97
N LEU A 63 -22.79 -2.42 2.97
CA LEU A 63 -21.68 -3.37 3.01
C LEU A 63 -20.34 -2.65 3.11
N LEU A 64 -20.09 -1.58 2.36
CA LEU A 64 -18.86 -0.81 2.44
C LEU A 64 -18.68 -0.13 3.81
N ASN A 65 -19.75 0.37 4.42
CA ASN A 65 -19.71 0.97 5.76
C ASN A 65 -19.53 -0.07 6.87
N ALA A 66 -20.17 -1.24 6.77
CA ALA A 66 -19.92 -2.39 7.64
C ALA A 66 -18.50 -2.94 7.45
N PHE A 67 -17.97 -2.88 6.22
CA PHE A 67 -16.58 -3.18 5.91
C PHE A 67 -15.61 -2.04 6.30
N SER A 68 -16.10 -0.84 6.65
CA SER A 68 -15.29 0.32 7.06
C SER A 68 -15.15 0.41 8.59
N GLY A 69 -15.94 -0.38 9.33
CA GLY A 69 -15.95 -0.42 10.80
C GLY A 69 -14.66 -0.95 11.42
N GLY A 70 -13.65 -0.09 11.56
CA GLY A 70 -12.54 -0.15 12.52
C GLY A 70 -11.48 -1.25 12.33
N GLY A 71 -11.86 -2.51 12.07
CA GLY A 71 -10.93 -3.63 11.97
C GLY A 71 -10.41 -3.90 10.55
N ILE A 72 -11.15 -3.50 9.53
CA ILE A 72 -10.88 -3.86 8.14
C ILE A 72 -9.91 -2.87 7.48
N VAL A 73 -9.87 -1.62 7.94
CA VAL A 73 -8.87 -0.64 7.49
C VAL A 73 -7.46 -1.20 7.73
N TYR A 74 -7.19 -1.69 8.94
CA TYR A 74 -5.92 -2.36 9.25
C TYR A 74 -5.76 -3.70 8.52
N GLY A 75 -6.85 -4.46 8.34
CA GLY A 75 -6.82 -5.73 7.61
C GLY A 75 -6.35 -5.59 6.15
N ILE A 76 -6.80 -4.54 5.46
CA ILE A 76 -6.42 -4.26 4.06
C ILE A 76 -4.92 -3.96 3.97
N ASP A 77 -4.35 -3.28 4.97
CA ASP A 77 -2.92 -2.99 5.00
C ASP A 77 -2.07 -4.26 5.04
N TYR A 78 -2.42 -5.19 5.95
CA TYR A 78 -1.75 -6.48 6.04
C TYR A 78 -1.90 -7.30 4.76
N VAL A 79 -3.09 -7.29 4.14
CA VAL A 79 -3.33 -7.97 2.86
C VAL A 79 -2.42 -7.40 1.77
N ALA A 80 -2.24 -6.08 1.69
CA ALA A 80 -1.34 -5.47 0.72
C ALA A 80 0.11 -5.92 0.94
N ILE A 81 0.61 -5.90 2.19
CA ILE A 81 1.98 -6.34 2.50
C ILE A 81 2.16 -7.83 2.16
N ILE A 82 1.21 -8.68 2.53
CA ILE A 82 1.25 -10.12 2.23
C ILE A 82 1.22 -10.36 0.72
N ALA A 83 0.37 -9.65 -0.02
CA ALA A 83 0.31 -9.73 -1.48
C ALA A 83 1.65 -9.38 -2.12
N MET A 84 2.34 -8.40 -1.54
CA MET A 84 3.64 -7.96 -2.00
C MET A 84 4.76 -8.97 -1.68
N LEU A 85 4.71 -9.62 -0.51
CA LEU A 85 5.60 -10.74 -0.19
C LEU A 85 5.40 -11.91 -1.16
N ILE A 86 4.15 -12.26 -1.46
CA ILE A 86 3.81 -13.29 -2.46
C ILE A 86 4.42 -12.94 -3.81
N TYR A 87 4.32 -11.66 -4.23
CA TYR A 87 4.96 -11.19 -5.46
C TYR A 87 6.48 -11.37 -5.45
N MET A 88 7.18 -11.00 -4.36
CA MET A 88 8.64 -11.07 -4.27
C MET A 88 9.17 -12.51 -4.29
N ILE A 89 8.46 -13.43 -3.63
CA ILE A 89 8.84 -14.85 -3.50
C ILE A 89 8.42 -15.66 -4.75
N SER A 90 7.54 -15.11 -5.59
CA SER A 90 7.08 -15.78 -6.81
C SER A 90 8.16 -15.88 -7.88
N LYS A 91 8.12 -17.01 -8.60
CA LYS A 91 9.02 -17.32 -9.70
C LYS A 91 8.74 -16.47 -10.93
N GLU A 92 9.79 -16.15 -11.67
CA GLU A 92 9.65 -15.58 -13.02
C GLU A 92 9.36 -16.69 -14.05
N LYS A 93 8.72 -16.35 -15.17
CA LYS A 93 8.49 -17.30 -16.28
C LYS A 93 9.80 -17.84 -16.89
N VAL A 94 10.83 -16.99 -16.92
CA VAL A 94 12.20 -17.34 -17.33
C VAL A 94 13.09 -16.92 -16.17
N GLU A 95 13.62 -17.90 -15.44
CA GLU A 95 14.50 -17.67 -14.30
C GLU A 95 15.93 -17.74 -14.84
N ASP A 96 16.55 -16.58 -14.96
CA ASP A 96 17.94 -16.37 -15.36
C ASP A 96 18.68 -15.73 -14.19
N ASP A 97 19.97 -16.01 -14.02
CA ASP A 97 20.84 -15.40 -13.01
C ASP A 97 20.79 -13.86 -13.11
N TYR A 98 20.56 -13.34 -14.31
CA TYR A 98 20.33 -11.92 -14.52
C TYR A 98 19.09 -11.37 -13.80
N ILE A 99 17.96 -12.09 -13.83
CA ILE A 99 16.72 -11.65 -13.18
C ILE A 99 16.89 -11.63 -11.66
N ASP A 100 17.65 -12.57 -11.09
CA ASP A 100 17.95 -12.58 -9.67
C ASP A 100 18.83 -11.38 -9.27
N LYS A 101 19.86 -11.08 -10.06
CA LYS A 101 20.66 -9.86 -9.88
C LYS A 101 19.79 -8.61 -9.98
N LEU A 102 18.89 -8.55 -10.96
CA LEU A 102 18.00 -7.42 -11.19
C LEU A 102 17.08 -7.16 -9.98
N ARG A 103 16.54 -8.21 -9.35
CA ARG A 103 15.72 -8.08 -8.13
C ARG A 103 16.53 -7.49 -6.99
N LEU A 104 17.73 -8.02 -6.75
CA LEU A 104 18.61 -7.55 -5.69
C LEU A 104 18.98 -6.08 -5.89
N GLU A 105 19.41 -5.71 -7.09
CA GLU A 105 19.75 -4.32 -7.40
C GLU A 105 18.54 -3.38 -7.29
N SER A 106 17.35 -3.84 -7.69
CA SER A 106 16.12 -3.04 -7.59
C SER A 106 15.75 -2.80 -6.13
N PHE A 107 15.86 -3.83 -5.29
CA PHE A 107 15.65 -3.71 -3.85
C PHE A 107 16.66 -2.75 -3.21
N GLN A 108 17.95 -2.91 -3.52
CA GLN A 108 19.00 -2.05 -3.00
C GLN A 108 18.78 -0.59 -3.40
N LEU A 109 18.48 -0.32 -4.67
CA LEU A 109 18.23 1.03 -5.18
C LEU A 109 17.00 1.64 -4.50
N THR A 110 15.92 0.88 -4.36
CA THR A 110 14.70 1.33 -3.66
C THR A 110 14.99 1.71 -2.22
N PHE A 111 15.77 0.90 -1.50
CA PHE A 111 16.11 1.17 -0.12
C PHE A 111 17.01 2.41 0.02
N ILE A 112 17.97 2.60 -0.90
CA ILE A 112 18.81 3.80 -0.96
C ILE A 112 17.94 5.05 -1.18
N ILE A 113 17.03 5.04 -2.16
CA ILE A 113 16.12 6.15 -2.41
C ILE A 113 15.24 6.40 -1.19
N GLY A 114 14.66 5.36 -0.60
CA GLY A 114 13.81 5.46 0.58
C GLY A 114 14.52 6.13 1.76
N LEU A 115 15.74 5.70 2.06
CA LEU A 115 16.56 6.33 3.10
C LEU A 115 16.86 7.80 2.82
N LEU A 116 17.20 8.13 1.57
CA LEU A 116 17.48 9.51 1.17
C LEU A 116 16.24 10.39 1.37
N VAL A 117 15.06 9.92 0.96
CA VAL A 117 13.79 10.62 1.17
C VAL A 117 13.50 10.79 2.66
N THR A 118 13.75 9.77 3.50
CA THR A 118 13.57 9.88 4.95
C THR A 118 14.48 10.95 5.57
N ILE A 119 15.77 10.96 5.19
CA ILE A 119 16.73 11.96 5.67
C ILE A 119 16.29 13.37 5.23
N LEU A 120 15.90 13.54 3.96
CA LEU A 120 15.41 14.82 3.44
C LEU A 120 14.18 15.30 4.21
N THR A 121 13.23 14.39 4.47
CA THR A 121 12.00 14.69 5.21
C THR A 121 12.31 15.10 6.65
N TYR A 122 13.25 14.42 7.30
CA TYR A 122 13.69 14.74 8.66
C TYR A 122 14.31 16.14 8.76
N ILE A 123 15.11 16.55 7.76
CA ILE A 123 15.71 17.88 7.70
C ILE A 123 14.65 18.96 7.48
N LEU A 124 13.68 18.72 6.60
CA LEU A 124 12.65 19.71 6.24
C LEU A 124 11.54 19.85 7.30
N ALA A 125 11.19 18.75 7.97
CA ALA A 125 10.05 18.70 8.88
C ALA A 125 10.38 17.86 10.12
N LYS A 126 11.20 18.44 11.02
CA LYS A 126 11.72 17.79 12.22
C LYS A 126 10.64 17.20 13.15
N ASP A 127 9.45 17.80 13.17
CA ASP A 127 8.34 17.39 14.05
C ASP A 127 7.32 16.46 13.36
N LEU A 128 7.61 16.04 12.13
CA LEU A 128 6.70 15.22 11.34
C LEU A 128 6.68 13.78 11.88
N LYS A 129 5.57 13.42 12.55
CA LYS A 129 5.33 12.06 13.05
C LYS A 129 4.93 11.14 11.90
N LEU A 130 5.91 10.47 11.28
CA LEU A 130 5.63 9.39 10.33
C LEU A 130 5.32 8.11 11.08
N THR A 131 4.11 7.58 10.89
CA THR A 131 3.83 6.19 11.25
C THR A 131 4.51 5.26 10.26
N LEU A 132 4.72 4.01 10.68
CA LEU A 132 5.43 3.00 9.90
C LEU A 132 4.77 2.76 8.53
N ASP A 133 3.44 2.84 8.46
CA ASP A 133 2.66 2.56 7.25
C ASP A 133 2.95 3.60 6.15
N TYR A 134 3.10 4.87 6.53
CA TYR A 134 3.50 5.94 5.60
C TYR A 134 4.91 5.76 5.03
N PHE A 135 5.75 4.93 5.66
CA PHE A 135 7.07 4.58 5.12
C PHE A 135 7.03 3.31 4.26
N ILE A 136 6.36 2.25 4.74
CA ILE A 136 6.33 0.95 4.06
C ILE A 136 5.63 1.04 2.70
N PHE A 137 4.46 1.66 2.61
CA PHE A 137 3.69 1.67 1.36
C PHE A 137 4.43 2.37 0.21
N PRO A 138 4.96 3.60 0.38
CA PRO A 138 5.77 4.23 -0.65
C PRO A 138 7.02 3.42 -1.02
N LEU A 139 7.65 2.74 -0.05
CA LEU A 139 8.79 1.87 -0.30
C LEU A 139 8.40 0.66 -1.19
N LEU A 140 7.26 0.02 -0.93
CA LEU A 140 6.77 -1.09 -1.76
C LEU A 140 6.39 -0.64 -3.17
N TRP A 141 5.72 0.51 -3.30
CA TRP A 141 5.39 1.08 -4.60
C TRP A 141 6.64 1.45 -5.40
N SER A 142 7.60 2.12 -4.78
CA SER A 142 8.87 2.46 -5.43
C SER A 142 9.67 1.23 -5.85
N TYR A 143 9.65 0.14 -5.08
CA TYR A 143 10.25 -1.14 -5.49
C TYR A 143 9.66 -1.66 -6.80
N ILE A 144 8.33 -1.71 -6.92
CA ILE A 144 7.67 -2.19 -8.14
C ILE A 144 8.05 -1.30 -9.33
N ILE A 145 8.03 0.01 -9.14
CA ILE A 145 8.36 0.99 -10.18
C ILE A 145 9.81 0.82 -10.64
N VAL A 146 10.77 0.80 -9.71
CA VAL A 146 12.20 0.62 -10.00
C VAL A 146 12.45 -0.71 -10.70
N PHE A 147 11.86 -1.80 -10.20
CA PHE A 147 11.98 -3.12 -10.81
C PHE A 147 11.43 -3.14 -12.24
N PHE A 148 10.29 -2.49 -12.48
CA PHE A 148 9.68 -2.42 -13.81
C PHE A 148 10.50 -1.58 -14.79
N ILE A 149 11.00 -0.42 -14.36
CA ILE A 149 11.87 0.45 -15.15
C ILE A 149 13.15 -0.29 -15.53
N LYS A 150 13.85 -0.85 -14.53
CA LYS A 150 15.08 -1.60 -14.76
C LYS A 150 14.82 -2.76 -15.70
N ARG A 151 13.76 -3.54 -15.48
CA ARG A 151 13.40 -4.64 -16.39
C ARG A 151 13.24 -4.20 -17.84
N LYS A 152 12.62 -3.05 -18.10
CA LYS A 152 12.42 -2.53 -19.46
C LYS A 152 13.71 -2.06 -20.13
N MET A 153 14.72 -1.61 -19.38
CA MET A 153 15.99 -1.16 -19.95
C MET A 153 16.86 -2.30 -20.49
N TYR A 154 16.60 -3.54 -20.07
CA TYR A 154 17.47 -4.68 -20.36
C TYR A 154 16.81 -5.77 -21.24
N ILE A 155 15.56 -5.56 -21.65
CA ILE A 155 14.83 -6.38 -22.64
C ILE A 155 14.65 -5.52 -23.88
#